data_AF-A0A2D9LDV6-F1
#
_entry.id   AF-A0A2D9LDV6-F1
#
_cell.length_a   1.000
_cell.length_b   1.000
_cell.length_c   1.000
_cell.angle_alpha   90.00
_cell.angle_beta   90.00
_cell.angle_gamma   90.00
#
_symmetry.space_group_name_H-M   'P 1'
#
loop_
_entity.id
_entity.type
_entity.pdbx_description
1 polymer ?
#
loop_
_entity_poly.entity_id
_entity_poly.type
_entity_poly.pdbx_seq_one_letter_code
_entity_poly.pdbx_strand_id
1 'polypeptide(L)'
;MQQYEVRIADSDHLVTAAQNLRYKVFFEELKGRSSLASKRLERDFDHFDQFCDHLVVIDRKEKNTSKSVIGTYRLMSRNQAALADGFYTSSEFDVSSILSFPGKILELSRLCIAAGSRNGRIMLLLWKALGRYIVQHQIELLFGCSSFHGTDLEKLKFALSYLFHNHSAPKAYFSSSGLRPVAHKLHYVDMNIMPKSKVEQSFSFPSLPPIMKAYIRSGAFFGDGAVVDKTFNTTDVCTVNFLNRISKKYLPKLLAS
;
A
#
# COMPACT_ATOMS: atom_id res chain seq x y z
N MET A 1 10.89 -9.48 28.44
CA MET A 1 10.12 -9.83 27.22
C MET A 1 10.08 -8.63 26.28
N GLN A 2 10.17 -8.85 24.97
CA GLN A 2 10.09 -7.78 23.97
C GLN A 2 8.67 -7.17 23.97
N GLN A 3 8.57 -5.83 24.05
CA GLN A 3 7.26 -5.14 24.16
C GLN A 3 6.38 -5.34 22.92
N TYR A 4 6.99 -5.36 21.74
CA TYR A 4 6.28 -5.49 20.47
C TYR A 4 6.54 -6.85 19.84
N GLU A 5 5.49 -7.43 19.28
CA GLU A 5 5.53 -8.66 18.51
C GLU A 5 5.00 -8.40 17.10
N VAL A 6 5.57 -9.06 16.10
CA VAL A 6 5.09 -8.99 14.71
C VAL A 6 4.85 -10.40 14.18
N ARG A 7 3.67 -10.63 13.60
CA ARG A 7 3.26 -11.94 13.06
C ARG A 7 2.09 -11.80 12.09
N ILE A 8 1.81 -12.87 11.34
CA ILE A 8 0.52 -13.01 10.65
C ILE A 8 -0.55 -13.30 11.72
N ALA A 9 -1.71 -12.65 11.59
CA ALA A 9 -2.86 -12.91 12.44
C ALA A 9 -3.35 -14.35 12.24
N ASP A 10 -3.47 -15.10 13.32
CA ASP A 10 -3.89 -16.51 13.35
C ASP A 10 -5.28 -16.69 13.99
N SER A 11 -5.98 -15.60 14.23
CA SER A 11 -7.27 -15.60 14.93
C SER A 11 -8.11 -14.40 14.51
N ASP A 12 -9.44 -14.58 14.51
CA ASP A 12 -10.43 -13.54 14.19
C ASP A 12 -10.30 -12.32 15.10
N HIS A 13 -9.85 -12.54 16.33
CA HIS A 13 -9.59 -11.48 17.29
C HIS A 13 -8.53 -10.49 16.78
N LEU A 14 -7.41 -10.99 16.24
CA LEU A 14 -6.35 -10.13 15.72
C LEU A 14 -6.73 -9.45 14.42
N VAL A 15 -7.50 -10.13 13.55
CA VAL A 15 -8.06 -9.51 12.35
C VAL A 15 -9.00 -8.37 12.74
N THR A 16 -9.88 -8.59 13.72
CA THR A 16 -10.78 -7.57 14.25
C THR A 16 -10.02 -6.38 14.83
N ALA A 17 -9.00 -6.62 15.65
CA ALA A 17 -8.16 -5.55 16.21
C ALA A 17 -7.42 -4.76 15.10
N ALA A 18 -6.96 -5.42 14.03
CA ALA A 18 -6.40 -4.75 12.87
C ALA A 18 -7.43 -3.87 12.15
N GLN A 19 -8.67 -4.35 11.98
CA GLN A 19 -9.77 -3.57 11.39
C GLN A 19 -10.17 -2.37 12.26
N ASN A 20 -10.13 -2.50 13.59
CA ASN A 20 -10.32 -1.37 14.51
C ASN A 20 -9.21 -0.31 14.35
N LEU A 21 -7.95 -0.75 14.25
CA LEU A 21 -6.83 0.16 14.01
C LEU A 21 -7.00 0.90 12.68
N ARG A 22 -7.32 0.17 11.61
CA ARG A 22 -7.61 0.75 10.29
C ARG A 22 -8.73 1.77 10.36
N TYR A 23 -9.83 1.47 11.06
CA TYR A 23 -10.94 2.41 11.21
C TYR A 23 -10.49 3.73 11.83
N LYS A 24 -9.78 3.63 12.95
CA LYS A 24 -9.24 4.79 13.67
C LYS A 24 -8.32 5.64 12.78
N VAL A 25 -7.43 5.01 12.02
CA VAL A 25 -6.51 5.75 11.15
C VAL A 25 -7.23 6.31 9.92
N PHE A 26 -7.95 5.49 9.17
CA PHE A 26 -8.49 5.88 7.87
C PHE A 26 -9.73 6.78 7.98
N PHE A 27 -10.60 6.55 8.96
CA PHE A 27 -11.86 7.30 9.06
C PHE A 27 -11.82 8.37 10.14
N GLU A 28 -11.27 8.10 11.33
CA GLU A 28 -11.26 9.11 12.41
C GLU A 28 -10.13 10.14 12.23
N GLU A 29 -8.93 9.68 11.91
CA GLU A 29 -7.75 10.53 11.77
C GLU A 29 -7.68 11.15 10.37
N LEU A 30 -7.68 10.34 9.31
CA LEU A 30 -7.57 10.80 7.91
C LEU A 30 -8.90 11.27 7.32
N LYS A 31 -9.97 11.32 8.11
CA LYS A 31 -11.27 11.89 7.73
C LYS A 31 -11.89 11.23 6.49
N GLY A 32 -11.64 9.93 6.29
CA GLY A 32 -12.41 9.13 5.36
C GLY A 32 -13.91 9.11 5.73
N ARG A 33 -14.75 8.72 4.78
CA ARG A 33 -16.19 8.51 4.93
C ARG A 33 -16.48 7.02 5.03
N SER A 34 -16.77 6.55 6.25
CA SER A 34 -17.11 5.14 6.49
C SER A 34 -18.56 4.83 6.13
N SER A 35 -18.83 3.56 5.79
CA SER A 35 -20.20 3.05 5.69
C SER A 35 -20.90 3.06 7.06
N LEU A 36 -22.24 2.99 7.09
CA LEU A 36 -22.98 2.88 8.36
C LEU A 36 -22.57 1.65 9.17
N ALA A 37 -22.30 0.52 8.50
CA ALA A 37 -21.86 -0.71 9.15
C ALA A 37 -20.46 -0.56 9.76
N SER A 38 -19.52 0.01 8.99
CA SER A 38 -18.16 0.31 9.45
C SER A 38 -18.16 1.27 10.65
N LYS A 39 -19.01 2.30 10.60
CA LYS A 39 -19.17 3.27 11.69
C LYS A 39 -19.75 2.64 12.95
N ARG A 40 -20.79 1.80 12.82
CA ARG A 40 -21.44 1.11 13.94
C ARG A 40 -20.49 0.14 14.65
N LEU A 41 -19.63 -0.53 13.88
CA LEU A 41 -18.69 -1.53 14.40
C LEU A 41 -17.31 -0.96 14.72
N GLU A 42 -17.06 0.31 14.40
CA GLU A 42 -15.75 0.96 14.47
C GLU A 42 -14.64 0.14 13.79
N ARG A 43 -14.96 -0.39 12.60
CA ARG A 43 -14.11 -1.30 11.83
C ARG A 43 -14.05 -0.91 10.35
N ASP A 44 -12.85 -0.91 9.80
CA ASP A 44 -12.60 -0.89 8.35
C ASP A 44 -12.48 -2.34 7.87
N PHE A 45 -13.50 -2.83 7.17
CA PHE A 45 -13.54 -4.20 6.68
C PHE A 45 -14.17 -4.28 5.29
N ASP A 46 -13.73 -5.25 4.50
CA ASP A 46 -14.28 -5.58 3.19
C ASP A 46 -14.28 -7.10 2.97
N HIS A 47 -14.81 -7.56 1.84
CA HIS A 47 -14.92 -9.00 1.55
C HIS A 47 -13.55 -9.68 1.30
N PHE A 48 -12.50 -8.91 1.01
CA PHE A 48 -11.15 -9.42 0.80
C PHE A 48 -10.50 -9.90 2.11
N ASP A 49 -10.92 -9.34 3.25
CA ASP A 49 -10.30 -9.64 4.55
C ASP A 49 -10.29 -11.13 4.90
N GLN A 50 -11.28 -11.91 4.47
CA GLN A 50 -11.32 -13.36 4.76
C GLN A 50 -10.29 -14.17 3.95
N PHE A 51 -9.79 -13.62 2.84
CA PHE A 51 -8.84 -14.31 1.95
C PHE A 51 -7.40 -13.85 2.17
N CYS A 52 -7.21 -12.65 2.74
CA CYS A 52 -5.91 -12.05 2.93
C CYS A 52 -5.20 -12.58 4.18
N ASP A 53 -3.86 -12.59 4.11
CA ASP A 53 -3.05 -12.61 5.31
C ASP A 53 -3.01 -11.20 5.92
N HIS A 54 -3.10 -11.12 7.24
CA HIS A 54 -3.02 -9.86 7.98
C HIS A 54 -1.74 -9.83 8.80
N LEU A 55 -0.73 -9.13 8.30
CA LEU A 55 0.46 -8.86 9.08
C LEU A 55 0.12 -7.82 10.16
N VAL A 56 0.41 -8.14 11.41
CA VAL A 56 0.07 -7.28 12.56
C VAL A 56 1.28 -7.08 13.46
N VAL A 57 1.39 -5.88 14.04
CA VAL A 57 2.29 -5.57 15.15
C VAL A 57 1.46 -5.37 16.40
N ILE A 58 1.75 -6.19 17.42
CA ILE A 58 1.01 -6.27 18.67
C ILE A 58 1.84 -5.60 19.78
N ASP A 59 1.24 -4.71 20.56
CA ASP A 59 1.80 -4.24 21.83
C ASP A 59 1.37 -5.17 22.97
N ARG A 60 2.33 -5.94 23.51
CA ARG A 60 2.08 -6.88 24.60
C ARG A 60 1.77 -6.20 25.94
N LYS A 61 1.96 -4.88 26.06
CA LYS A 61 1.58 -4.11 27.25
C LYS A 61 0.14 -3.60 27.18
N GLU A 62 -0.49 -3.60 26.01
CA GLU A 62 -1.87 -3.17 25.87
C GLU A 62 -2.81 -4.23 26.45
N LYS A 63 -3.60 -3.82 27.45
CA LYS A 63 -4.55 -4.71 28.15
C LYS A 63 -5.87 -4.81 27.40
N ASN A 64 -6.23 -3.76 26.65
CA ASN A 64 -7.40 -3.77 25.82
C ASN A 64 -7.10 -4.52 24.52
N THR A 65 -7.56 -5.76 24.43
CA THR A 65 -7.21 -6.66 23.33
C THR A 65 -7.66 -6.11 21.95
N SER A 66 -8.70 -5.29 21.87
CA SER A 66 -9.14 -4.64 20.61
C SER A 66 -8.21 -3.52 20.13
N LYS A 67 -7.34 -3.01 21.03
CA LYS A 67 -6.34 -1.97 20.74
C LYS A 67 -4.91 -2.53 20.71
N SER A 68 -4.76 -3.84 20.90
CA SER A 68 -3.45 -4.48 21.00
C SER A 68 -2.67 -4.43 19.69
N VAL A 69 -3.34 -4.40 18.54
CA VAL A 69 -2.72 -4.19 17.23
C VAL A 69 -2.44 -2.70 17.02
N ILE A 70 -1.16 -2.35 16.91
CA ILE A 70 -0.66 -0.97 16.76
C ILE A 70 -0.05 -0.70 15.37
N GLY A 71 0.05 -1.71 14.53
CA GLY A 71 0.40 -1.60 13.12
C GLY A 71 -0.14 -2.78 12.32
N THR A 72 -0.55 -2.56 11.08
CA THR A 72 -1.05 -3.65 10.23
C THR A 72 -0.71 -3.45 8.76
N TYR A 73 -0.62 -4.55 8.02
CA TYR A 73 -0.45 -4.60 6.57
C TYR A 73 -1.19 -5.83 6.02
N ARG A 74 -2.07 -5.64 5.04
CA ARG A 74 -2.80 -6.73 4.39
C ARG A 74 -2.05 -7.23 3.17
N LEU A 75 -1.90 -8.55 3.07
CA LEU A 75 -1.16 -9.23 2.02
C LEU A 75 -2.09 -10.18 1.26
N MET A 76 -2.11 -10.10 -0.07
CA MET A 76 -2.91 -10.98 -0.90
C MET A 76 -2.07 -11.55 -2.06
N SER A 77 -1.96 -12.86 -2.12
CA SER A 77 -1.32 -13.59 -3.22
C SER A 77 -2.28 -13.83 -4.38
N ARG A 78 -1.75 -14.23 -5.54
CA ARG A 78 -2.56 -14.62 -6.70
C ARG A 78 -3.59 -15.72 -6.39
N ASN A 79 -3.23 -16.70 -5.58
CA ASN A 79 -4.13 -17.81 -5.23
C ASN A 79 -5.28 -17.32 -4.35
N GLN A 80 -5.02 -16.41 -3.40
CA GLN A 80 -6.05 -15.80 -2.57
C GLN A 80 -6.95 -14.88 -3.39
N ALA A 81 -6.38 -14.08 -4.29
CA ALA A 81 -7.14 -13.24 -5.21
C ALA A 81 -8.09 -14.06 -6.11
N ALA A 82 -7.67 -15.24 -6.59
CA ALA A 82 -8.52 -16.11 -7.38
C ALA A 82 -9.76 -16.61 -6.61
N LEU A 83 -9.70 -16.68 -5.27
CA LEU A 83 -10.83 -17.02 -4.40
C LEU A 83 -11.69 -15.80 -4.03
N ALA A 84 -11.17 -14.59 -4.25
CA ALA A 84 -11.78 -13.32 -3.86
C ALA A 84 -12.31 -12.51 -5.05
N ASP A 85 -12.53 -13.16 -6.20
CA ASP A 85 -12.94 -12.53 -7.47
C ASP A 85 -11.95 -11.47 -8.00
N GLY A 86 -10.68 -11.60 -7.61
CA GLY A 86 -9.59 -10.73 -8.06
C GLY A 86 -8.87 -10.04 -6.92
N PHE A 87 -8.04 -9.06 -7.29
CA PHE A 87 -7.26 -8.25 -6.37
C PHE A 87 -8.04 -7.00 -5.96
N TYR A 88 -7.85 -6.48 -4.74
CA TYR A 88 -8.50 -5.23 -4.33
C TYR A 88 -8.17 -4.07 -5.28
N THR A 89 -6.91 -3.93 -5.67
CA THR A 89 -6.42 -2.90 -6.60
C THR A 89 -7.10 -2.98 -7.97
N SER A 90 -7.65 -4.15 -8.36
CA SER A 90 -8.39 -4.29 -9.62
C SER A 90 -9.72 -3.52 -9.64
N SER A 91 -10.23 -3.10 -8.48
CA SER A 91 -11.41 -2.23 -8.38
C SER A 91 -11.17 -0.81 -8.88
N GLU A 92 -9.91 -0.34 -8.86
CA GLU A 92 -9.53 1.03 -9.23
C GLU A 92 -8.65 1.07 -10.50
N PHE A 93 -7.89 0.01 -10.75
CA PHE A 93 -6.92 -0.07 -11.84
C PHE A 93 -7.10 -1.34 -12.66
N ASP A 94 -6.94 -1.24 -13.99
CA ASP A 94 -6.66 -2.39 -14.83
C ASP A 94 -5.24 -2.89 -14.52
N VAL A 95 -5.20 -4.05 -13.87
CA VAL A 95 -3.98 -4.75 -13.45
C VAL A 95 -3.65 -5.94 -14.37
N SER A 96 -4.29 -6.08 -15.53
CA SER A 96 -4.05 -7.17 -16.49
C SER A 96 -2.56 -7.31 -16.86
N SER A 97 -1.86 -6.19 -17.00
CA SER A 97 -0.41 -6.16 -17.24
C SER A 97 0.37 -6.81 -16.10
N ILE A 98 0.03 -6.52 -14.84
CA ILE A 98 0.63 -7.18 -13.66
C ILE A 98 0.28 -8.67 -13.63
N LEU A 99 -0.97 -9.02 -13.93
CA LEU A 99 -1.43 -10.42 -13.94
C LEU A 99 -0.69 -11.26 -14.98
N SER A 100 -0.23 -10.65 -16.08
CA SER A 100 0.59 -11.31 -17.10
C SER A 100 2.02 -11.63 -16.66
N PHE A 101 2.48 -11.10 -15.52
CA PHE A 101 3.79 -11.42 -14.98
C PHE A 101 3.83 -12.90 -14.54
N PRO A 102 4.80 -13.70 -15.05
CA PRO A 102 4.83 -15.14 -14.83
C PRO A 102 5.25 -15.54 -13.41
N GLY A 103 5.99 -14.67 -12.72
CA GLY A 103 6.47 -14.93 -11.37
C GLY A 103 5.41 -14.71 -10.28
N LYS A 104 5.79 -14.95 -9.04
CA LYS A 104 4.88 -14.81 -7.90
C LYS A 104 4.66 -13.34 -7.54
N ILE A 105 3.39 -12.93 -7.52
CA ILE A 105 2.97 -11.55 -7.22
C ILE A 105 2.29 -11.48 -5.84
N LEU A 106 2.44 -10.36 -5.17
CA LEU A 106 1.78 -10.06 -3.90
C LEU A 106 1.20 -8.64 -3.92
N GLU A 107 -0.11 -8.54 -3.73
CA GLU A 107 -0.78 -7.27 -3.45
C GLU A 107 -0.58 -6.88 -1.99
N LEU A 108 -0.30 -5.59 -1.79
CA LEU A 108 -0.09 -4.97 -0.50
C LEU A 108 -1.11 -3.85 -0.29
N SER A 109 -1.91 -3.92 0.78
CA SER A 109 -2.97 -2.92 1.06
C SER A 109 -3.14 -2.64 2.56
N ARG A 110 -3.89 -1.59 2.90
CA ARG A 110 -4.30 -1.25 4.29
C ARG A 110 -3.14 -1.09 5.28
N LEU A 111 -1.97 -0.61 4.82
CA LEU A 111 -0.85 -0.28 5.71
C LEU A 111 -1.20 0.90 6.61
N CYS A 112 -1.25 0.69 7.92
CA CYS A 112 -1.39 1.78 8.88
C CYS A 112 -0.72 1.49 10.22
N ILE A 113 -0.40 2.55 10.95
CA ILE A 113 0.25 2.51 12.27
C ILE A 113 -0.48 3.47 13.19
N ALA A 114 -0.74 3.03 14.42
CA ALA A 114 -1.37 3.84 15.47
C ALA A 114 -0.58 5.14 15.69
N ALA A 115 -1.28 6.27 15.82
CA ALA A 115 -0.66 7.60 15.91
C ALA A 115 0.47 7.69 16.96
N GLY A 116 0.24 7.15 18.16
CA GLY A 116 1.24 7.13 19.24
C GLY A 116 2.46 6.24 19.01
N SER A 117 2.45 5.42 17.95
CA SER A 117 3.50 4.42 17.67
C SER A 117 4.27 4.70 16.38
N ARG A 118 4.07 5.88 15.75
CA ARG A 118 4.76 6.31 14.51
C ARG A 118 6.18 6.84 14.74
N ASN A 119 6.99 6.08 15.45
CA ASN A 119 8.40 6.38 15.75
C ASN A 119 9.39 5.61 14.86
N GLY A 120 8.91 5.02 13.76
CA GLY A 120 9.69 4.21 12.82
C GLY A 120 9.94 2.76 13.25
N ARG A 121 9.88 2.42 14.55
CA ARG A 121 10.11 1.04 15.04
C ARG A 121 9.04 0.07 14.54
N ILE A 122 7.77 0.48 14.55
CA ILE A 122 6.65 -0.36 14.09
C ILE A 122 6.74 -0.62 12.59
N MET A 123 7.09 0.41 11.80
CA MET A 123 7.31 0.25 10.36
C MET A 123 8.46 -0.72 10.08
N LEU A 124 9.56 -0.63 10.84
CA LEU A 124 10.68 -1.57 10.69
C LEU A 124 10.27 -3.02 11.00
N LEU A 125 9.43 -3.25 12.02
CA LEU A 125 8.91 -4.58 12.32
C LEU A 125 8.04 -5.12 11.19
N LEU A 126 7.11 -4.29 10.67
CA LEU A 126 6.28 -4.66 9.50
C LEU A 126 7.15 -4.99 8.29
N TRP A 127 8.17 -4.18 7.97
CA TRP A 127 9.05 -4.45 6.83
C TRP A 127 9.90 -5.71 6.99
N LYS A 128 10.43 -5.97 8.19
CA LYS A 128 11.17 -7.21 8.45
C LYS A 128 10.28 -8.44 8.26
N ALA A 129 9.07 -8.41 8.80
CA ALA A 129 8.15 -9.52 8.66
C ALA A 129 7.64 -9.68 7.22
N LEU A 130 7.38 -8.58 6.51
CA LEU A 130 7.08 -8.61 5.08
C LEU A 130 8.22 -9.23 4.27
N GLY A 131 9.48 -8.90 4.54
CA GLY A 131 10.58 -9.50 3.78
C GLY A 131 10.82 -10.97 4.12
N ARG A 132 10.57 -11.41 5.36
CA ARG A 132 10.50 -12.86 5.67
C ARG A 132 9.39 -13.55 4.88
N TYR A 133 8.20 -12.96 4.83
CA TYR A 133 7.08 -13.46 4.03
C TYR A 133 7.46 -13.55 2.54
N ILE A 134 8.06 -12.50 1.99
CA ILE A 134 8.55 -12.45 0.61
C ILE A 134 9.51 -13.61 0.31
N VAL A 135 10.49 -13.87 1.18
CA VAL A 135 11.48 -14.95 0.99
C VAL A 135 10.81 -16.32 1.08
N GLN A 136 10.00 -16.53 2.11
CA GLN A 136 9.30 -17.79 2.34
C GLN A 136 8.37 -18.15 1.17
N HIS A 137 7.65 -17.16 0.63
CA HIS A 137 6.70 -17.37 -0.46
C HIS A 137 7.33 -17.19 -1.85
N GLN A 138 8.61 -16.80 -1.92
CA GLN A 138 9.36 -16.50 -3.15
C GLN A 138 8.65 -15.46 -4.03
N ILE A 139 8.11 -14.42 -3.40
CA ILE A 139 7.48 -13.31 -4.11
C ILE A 139 8.54 -12.61 -4.98
N GLU A 140 8.16 -12.14 -6.16
CA GLU A 140 9.07 -11.49 -7.12
C GLU A 140 8.61 -10.08 -7.48
N LEU A 141 7.30 -9.81 -7.37
CA LEU A 141 6.70 -8.52 -7.65
C LEU A 141 5.68 -8.16 -6.56
N LEU A 142 5.83 -6.96 -6.01
CA LEU A 142 4.87 -6.35 -5.10
C LEU A 142 4.08 -5.30 -5.86
N PHE A 143 2.78 -5.20 -5.58
CA PHE A 143 1.98 -4.11 -6.11
C PHE A 143 0.85 -3.72 -5.16
N GLY A 144 0.16 -2.62 -5.44
CA GLY A 144 -1.03 -2.21 -4.70
C GLY A 144 -1.29 -0.71 -4.77
N CYS A 145 -2.40 -0.27 -4.19
CA CYS A 145 -2.74 1.15 -4.13
C CYS A 145 -1.85 1.85 -3.11
N SER A 146 -1.20 2.92 -3.55
CA SER A 146 -0.49 3.86 -2.68
C SER A 146 -1.16 5.22 -2.78
N SER A 147 -1.40 5.83 -1.64
CA SER A 147 -2.32 6.94 -1.57
C SER A 147 -1.64 8.23 -1.14
N PHE A 148 -1.95 9.32 -1.83
CA PHE A 148 -1.77 10.66 -1.29
C PHE A 148 -2.98 11.00 -0.44
N HIS A 149 -2.75 11.64 0.72
CA HIS A 149 -3.87 12.16 1.50
C HIS A 149 -4.48 13.39 0.81
N GLY A 150 -5.80 13.42 0.74
CA GLY A 150 -6.58 14.50 0.13
C GLY A 150 -7.08 14.18 -1.27
N THR A 151 -8.12 14.92 -1.66
CA THR A 151 -8.84 14.79 -2.95
C THR A 151 -8.70 16.03 -3.84
N ASP A 152 -7.89 17.01 -3.40
CA ASP A 152 -7.63 18.27 -4.10
C ASP A 152 -6.45 18.11 -5.07
N LEU A 153 -6.77 17.93 -6.34
CA LEU A 153 -5.78 17.72 -7.40
C LEU A 153 -4.86 18.93 -7.62
N GLU A 154 -5.31 20.15 -7.33
CA GLU A 154 -4.46 21.34 -7.45
C GLU A 154 -3.34 21.34 -6.39
N LYS A 155 -3.63 20.81 -5.19
CA LYS A 155 -2.60 20.59 -4.16
C LYS A 155 -1.67 19.42 -4.50
N LEU A 156 -2.16 18.43 -5.23
CA LEU A 156 -1.43 17.20 -5.54
C LEU A 156 -0.70 17.22 -6.90
N LYS A 157 -0.98 18.21 -7.76
CA LYS A 157 -0.48 18.25 -9.15
C LYS A 157 1.02 18.09 -9.29
N PHE A 158 1.79 18.66 -8.37
CA PHE A 158 3.24 18.54 -8.37
C PHE A 158 3.67 17.09 -8.09
N ALA A 159 3.12 16.47 -7.06
CA ALA A 159 3.48 15.11 -6.68
C ALA A 159 3.08 14.09 -7.75
N LEU A 160 1.86 14.22 -8.29
CA LEU A 160 1.38 13.35 -9.38
C LEU A 160 2.23 13.50 -10.64
N SER A 161 2.52 14.73 -11.06
CA SER A 161 3.38 14.99 -12.22
C SER A 161 4.80 14.50 -11.99
N TYR A 162 5.32 14.61 -10.77
CA TYR A 162 6.63 14.08 -10.42
C TYR A 162 6.71 12.56 -10.58
N LEU A 163 5.70 11.84 -10.08
CA LEU A 163 5.62 10.39 -10.26
C LEU A 163 5.53 10.03 -11.75
N PHE A 164 4.68 10.74 -12.51
CA PHE A 164 4.51 10.50 -13.95
C PHE A 164 5.82 10.67 -14.72
N HIS A 165 6.50 11.81 -14.56
CA HIS A 165 7.70 12.14 -15.36
C HIS A 165 8.95 11.35 -14.99
N ASN A 166 9.06 10.88 -13.74
CA ASN A 166 10.30 10.32 -13.20
C ASN A 166 10.19 8.84 -12.78
N HIS A 167 8.97 8.35 -12.53
CA HIS A 167 8.74 7.04 -11.92
C HIS A 167 7.60 6.25 -12.56
N SER A 168 7.10 6.63 -13.74
CA SER A 168 6.12 5.82 -14.48
C SER A 168 6.67 4.43 -14.77
N ALA A 169 5.83 3.41 -14.57
CA ALA A 169 6.18 2.05 -14.94
C ALA A 169 6.43 1.96 -16.45
N PRO A 170 7.51 1.32 -16.88
CA PRO A 170 7.82 1.19 -18.29
C PRO A 170 6.72 0.44 -19.06
N LYS A 171 6.34 0.96 -20.24
CA LYS A 171 5.33 0.34 -21.12
C LYS A 171 5.79 -0.99 -21.74
N ALA A 172 7.08 -1.26 -21.78
CA ALA A 172 7.66 -2.52 -22.22
C ALA A 172 8.97 -2.70 -21.46
N TYR A 173 9.06 -3.70 -20.58
CA TYR A 173 10.26 -3.90 -19.76
C TYR A 173 10.68 -5.37 -19.73
N PHE A 174 9.75 -6.29 -19.45
CA PHE A 174 10.02 -7.75 -19.42
C PHE A 174 9.06 -8.58 -20.30
N SER A 175 8.06 -7.95 -20.89
CA SER A 175 7.02 -8.57 -21.72
C SER A 175 6.66 -7.57 -22.82
N SER A 176 6.25 -8.07 -23.99
CA SER A 176 5.67 -7.28 -25.08
C SER A 176 4.47 -6.43 -24.63
N SER A 177 3.84 -6.76 -23.50
CA SER A 177 2.62 -6.15 -22.98
C SER A 177 2.85 -5.03 -21.95
N GLY A 178 4.08 -4.84 -21.46
CA GLY A 178 4.35 -3.91 -20.35
C GLY A 178 3.86 -4.38 -18.99
N LEU A 179 4.27 -3.67 -17.93
CA LEU A 179 3.86 -3.95 -16.54
C LEU A 179 3.30 -2.70 -15.86
N ARG A 180 2.69 -1.82 -16.67
CA ARG A 180 2.10 -0.58 -16.20
C ARG A 180 0.59 -0.78 -16.04
N PRO A 181 0.08 -0.84 -14.79
CA PRO A 181 -1.35 -0.81 -14.55
C PRO A 181 -1.92 0.55 -14.95
N VAL A 182 -3.21 0.62 -15.28
CA VAL A 182 -3.87 1.84 -15.76
C VAL A 182 -5.12 2.09 -14.92
N ALA A 183 -5.33 3.31 -14.44
CA ALA A 183 -6.57 3.65 -13.73
C ALA A 183 -7.80 3.43 -14.63
N HIS A 184 -8.89 2.91 -14.08
CA HIS A 184 -10.11 2.68 -14.86
C HIS A 184 -10.67 3.98 -15.42
N LYS A 185 -11.18 3.93 -16.66
CA LYS A 185 -11.64 5.12 -17.42
C LYS A 185 -12.60 6.03 -16.66
N LEU A 186 -13.50 5.44 -15.86
CA LEU A 186 -14.53 6.20 -15.13
C LEU A 186 -13.94 7.11 -14.02
N HIS A 187 -12.77 6.75 -13.49
CA HIS A 187 -12.13 7.45 -12.38
C HIS A 187 -10.71 7.92 -12.69
N TYR A 188 -10.34 7.89 -13.98
CA TYR A 188 -9.01 8.24 -14.44
C TYR A 188 -8.72 9.73 -14.23
N VAL A 189 -7.65 10.01 -13.48
CA VAL A 189 -7.04 11.33 -13.38
C VAL A 189 -5.69 11.30 -14.08
N ASP A 190 -5.51 12.19 -15.07
CA ASP A 190 -4.20 12.36 -15.69
C ASP A 190 -3.20 12.87 -14.65
N MET A 191 -2.07 12.18 -14.53
CA MET A 191 -0.99 12.57 -13.64
C MET A 191 -0.05 13.58 -14.30
N ASN A 192 -0.06 13.71 -15.63
CA ASN A 192 0.74 14.67 -16.38
C ASN A 192 0.13 16.09 -16.33
N ILE A 193 -0.08 16.61 -15.12
CA ILE A 193 -0.77 17.88 -14.89
C ILE A 193 0.18 19.06 -15.14
N MET A 194 1.46 18.90 -14.80
CA MET A 194 2.49 19.92 -14.96
C MET A 194 3.55 19.49 -15.99
N PRO A 195 4.10 20.43 -16.79
CA PRO A 195 5.23 20.16 -17.67
C PRO A 195 6.45 19.67 -16.89
N LYS A 196 7.19 18.71 -17.46
CA LYS A 196 8.40 18.12 -16.86
C LYS A 196 9.41 19.18 -16.40
N SER A 197 9.66 20.20 -17.22
CA SER A 197 10.58 21.29 -16.89
C SER A 197 10.20 22.06 -15.62
N LYS A 198 8.90 22.26 -15.37
CA LYS A 198 8.40 22.92 -14.15
C LYS A 198 8.53 22.04 -12.93
N VAL A 199 8.33 20.74 -13.08
CA VAL A 199 8.51 19.75 -12.01
C VAL A 199 9.97 19.69 -11.58
N GLU A 200 10.91 19.63 -12.52
CA GLU A 200 12.35 19.53 -12.25
C GLU A 200 12.91 20.80 -11.59
N GLN A 201 12.47 21.99 -12.03
CA GLN A 201 12.84 23.27 -11.43
C GLN A 201 12.31 23.44 -9.99
N SER A 202 11.14 22.87 -9.71
CA SER A 202 10.46 23.03 -8.40
C SER A 202 10.80 21.90 -7.43
N PHE A 203 11.73 21.01 -7.79
CA PHE A 203 11.88 19.75 -7.07
C PHE A 203 12.47 19.92 -5.68
N SER A 204 11.63 19.69 -4.67
CA SER A 204 12.03 19.44 -3.30
C SER A 204 11.57 18.04 -2.89
N PHE A 205 12.48 17.05 -2.93
CA PHE A 205 12.24 15.68 -2.43
C PHE A 205 11.56 15.65 -1.04
N PRO A 206 11.85 16.58 -0.09
CA PRO A 206 11.10 16.71 1.16
C PRO A 206 9.57 16.77 1.05
N SER A 207 9.03 17.35 -0.03
CA SER A 207 7.58 17.61 -0.20
C SER A 207 6.72 16.36 -0.43
N LEU A 208 7.30 15.24 -0.84
CA LEU A 208 6.56 14.00 -1.03
C LEU A 208 6.19 13.35 0.33
N PRO A 209 5.04 12.68 0.44
CA PRO A 209 4.69 11.90 1.62
C PRO A 209 5.76 10.85 1.96
N PRO A 210 6.03 10.55 3.25
CA PRO A 210 7.03 9.57 3.66
C PRO A 210 6.92 8.20 2.97
N ILE A 211 5.70 7.71 2.76
CA ILE A 211 5.45 6.42 2.11
C ILE A 211 5.86 6.44 0.63
N MET A 212 5.53 7.50 -0.11
CA MET A 212 5.93 7.66 -1.51
C MET A 212 7.46 7.73 -1.64
N LYS A 213 8.11 8.45 -0.72
CA LYS A 213 9.58 8.48 -0.65
C LYS A 213 10.17 7.09 -0.41
N ALA A 214 9.52 6.25 0.42
CA ALA A 214 9.97 4.89 0.66
C ALA A 214 9.88 4.03 -0.61
N TYR A 215 8.76 4.10 -1.34
CA TYR A 215 8.59 3.39 -2.61
C TYR A 215 9.60 3.81 -3.67
N ILE A 216 9.78 5.11 -3.89
CA ILE A 216 10.79 5.64 -4.83
C ILE A 216 12.19 5.15 -4.47
N ARG A 217 12.58 5.25 -3.19
CA ARG A 217 13.91 4.79 -2.72
C ARG A 217 14.10 3.28 -2.85
N SER A 218 13.00 2.52 -2.78
CA SER A 218 13.03 1.08 -3.02
C SER A 218 13.11 0.72 -4.51
N GLY A 219 13.00 1.68 -5.43
CA GLY A 219 13.03 1.41 -6.87
C GLY A 219 11.67 1.06 -7.47
N ALA A 220 10.59 1.40 -6.78
CA ALA A 220 9.23 1.19 -7.27
C ALA A 220 8.89 2.14 -8.43
N PHE A 221 7.92 1.70 -9.23
CA PHE A 221 7.28 2.43 -10.31
C PHE A 221 5.80 2.67 -10.00
N PHE A 222 5.18 3.54 -10.79
CA PHE A 222 3.76 3.89 -10.65
C PHE A 222 3.00 3.67 -11.96
N GLY A 223 1.72 3.34 -11.83
CA GLY A 223 0.77 3.13 -12.92
C GLY A 223 0.48 4.38 -13.75
N ASP A 224 -0.30 4.20 -14.79
CA ASP A 224 -0.84 5.26 -15.63
C ASP A 224 -2.15 5.78 -15.04
N GLY A 225 -2.19 7.05 -14.67
CA GLY A 225 -3.33 7.69 -14.04
C GLY A 225 -3.44 7.45 -12.53
N ALA A 226 -4.17 8.37 -11.88
CA ALA A 226 -4.54 8.30 -10.47
C ALA A 226 -6.07 8.16 -10.32
N VAL A 227 -6.52 7.81 -9.11
CA VAL A 227 -7.94 7.67 -8.77
C VAL A 227 -8.26 8.52 -7.54
N VAL A 228 -9.25 9.40 -7.61
CA VAL A 228 -9.70 10.18 -6.44
C VAL A 228 -10.66 9.33 -5.62
N ASP A 229 -10.19 8.82 -4.49
CA ASP A 229 -10.98 8.03 -3.56
C ASP A 229 -11.58 8.93 -2.46
N LYS A 230 -12.85 9.25 -2.63
CA LYS A 230 -13.62 10.07 -1.68
C LYS A 230 -13.98 9.31 -0.39
N THR A 231 -13.91 7.98 -0.40
CA THR A 231 -14.20 7.12 0.75
C THR A 231 -13.05 7.21 1.74
N PHE A 232 -11.81 7.09 1.26
CA PHE A 232 -10.63 7.18 2.13
C PHE A 232 -10.07 8.61 2.24
N ASN A 233 -10.64 9.57 1.50
CA ASN A 233 -10.16 10.95 1.39
C ASN A 233 -8.71 10.97 0.89
N THR A 234 -8.48 10.28 -0.21
CA THR A 234 -7.17 10.09 -0.83
C THR A 234 -7.22 10.27 -2.34
N THR A 235 -6.03 10.37 -2.92
CA THR A 235 -5.81 10.20 -4.35
C THR A 235 -4.80 9.08 -4.53
N ASP A 236 -5.24 8.00 -5.15
CA ASP A 236 -4.57 6.72 -5.21
C ASP A 236 -3.81 6.57 -6.53
N VAL A 237 -2.62 5.98 -6.45
CA VAL A 237 -1.80 5.57 -7.59
C VAL A 237 -1.44 4.10 -7.41
N CYS A 238 -1.44 3.32 -8.48
CA CYS A 238 -1.00 1.94 -8.41
C CYS A 238 0.54 1.89 -8.36
N THR A 239 1.11 1.35 -7.29
CA THR A 239 2.56 1.17 -7.14
C THR A 239 2.94 -0.24 -7.56
N VAL A 240 4.06 -0.38 -8.27
CA VAL A 240 4.63 -1.67 -8.70
C VAL A 240 6.11 -1.70 -8.30
N ASN A 241 6.55 -2.77 -7.65
CA ASN A 241 7.92 -2.90 -7.17
C ASN A 241 8.49 -4.28 -7.46
N PHE A 242 9.56 -4.32 -8.26
CA PHE A 242 10.26 -5.56 -8.61
C PHE A 242 11.35 -5.84 -7.59
N LEU A 243 11.33 -7.03 -6.99
CA LEU A 243 12.30 -7.35 -5.95
C LEU A 243 13.74 -7.39 -6.47
N ASN A 244 13.96 -7.80 -7.71
CA ASN A 244 15.28 -7.76 -8.35
C ASN A 244 15.82 -6.33 -8.58
N ARG A 245 14.96 -5.31 -8.42
CA ARG A 245 15.31 -3.88 -8.48
C ARG A 245 15.26 -3.19 -7.13
N ILE A 246 14.86 -3.88 -6.06
CA ILE A 246 14.98 -3.32 -4.72
C ILE A 246 16.45 -3.04 -4.46
N SER A 247 16.76 -1.76 -4.28
CA SER A 247 18.12 -1.30 -4.02
C SER A 247 18.79 -2.19 -2.97
N LYS A 248 20.03 -2.63 -3.25
CA LYS A 248 20.84 -3.44 -2.32
C LYS A 248 20.98 -2.81 -0.91
N LYS A 249 20.65 -1.52 -0.74
CA LYS A 249 20.60 -0.81 0.55
C LYS A 249 19.29 -1.02 1.33
N TYR A 250 18.18 -1.32 0.65
CA TYR A 250 16.85 -1.56 1.24
C TYR A 250 16.50 -3.04 1.31
N LEU A 251 17.11 -3.86 0.45
CA LEU A 251 16.98 -5.31 0.49
C LEU A 251 17.34 -5.88 1.88
N PRO A 252 18.37 -5.43 2.62
CA PRO A 252 18.63 -5.88 3.99
C PRO A 252 17.58 -5.41 5.00
N LYS A 253 16.85 -4.31 4.77
CA LYS A 253 15.78 -3.88 5.71
C LYS A 253 14.52 -4.71 5.56
N LEU A 254 14.28 -5.24 4.36
CA LEU A 254 13.24 -6.23 4.08
C LEU A 254 13.72 -7.62 4.51
N LEU A 255 14.91 -8.05 4.07
CA LEU A 255 15.39 -9.43 4.17
C LEU A 255 16.31 -9.73 5.37
N ALA A 256 16.62 -8.78 6.25
CA ALA A 256 17.38 -9.09 7.46
C ALA A 256 16.49 -9.88 8.44
N SER A 257 16.85 -11.16 8.57
CA SER A 257 16.51 -12.06 9.68
C SER A 257 16.65 -11.35 11.03
#